data_AF-A0A0R0LSP0-F1
#
_entry.id   AF-A0A0R0LSP0-F1
#
_cell.length_a   1.000
_cell.length_b   1.000
_cell.length_c   1.000
_cell.angle_alpha   90.00
_cell.angle_beta   90.00
_cell.angle_gamma   90.00
#
_symmetry.space_group_name_H-M   'P 1'
#
loop_
_entity.id
_entity.type
_entity.pdbx_description
1 polymer ?
#
loop_
_entity_poly.entity_id
_entity_poly.type
_entity_poly.pdbx_seq_one_letter_code
_entity_poly.pdbx_strand_id
1 'polypeptide(L)'
;MINKNKVLRTKIWLFSNQSFILTYALYILSWIVIIPPINHIPRLFFNTIIAISYLSAIDPENITADALMKNSNLFFSLFFMTNPGLLFALPFFILSIVNTSRMMIKQKFRYQILQKIDQQRHNFVFISYLLKYIFLVPLMIGLMTGHSRIASIVIYFYFLKISYENDQIFKETLFYLVHQIDRLSFQLPIDQQKMYGVAKKKMLEYFKSSQMTMMAK
;
A
#
# COMPACT_ATOMS: atom_id res chain seq x y z
N MET A 1 6.34 -35.74 -1.23
CA MET A 1 5.27 -35.55 -0.23
C MET A 1 4.73 -34.12 -0.32
N ILE A 2 3.45 -33.94 -0.65
CA ILE A 2 2.81 -32.61 -0.59
C ILE A 2 2.56 -32.29 0.89
N ASN A 3 3.18 -31.22 1.39
CA ASN A 3 2.98 -30.77 2.77
C ASN A 3 1.53 -30.26 2.93
N LYS A 4 0.66 -31.05 3.60
CA LYS A 4 -0.76 -30.73 3.79
C LYS A 4 -0.97 -29.36 4.45
N ASN A 5 -0.05 -28.95 5.34
CA ASN A 5 -0.10 -27.65 6.01
C ASN A 5 0.07 -26.48 5.02
N LYS A 6 0.94 -26.63 4.03
CA LYS A 6 1.19 -25.59 3.00
C LYS A 6 -0.03 -25.36 2.11
N VAL A 7 -0.74 -26.45 1.77
CA VAL A 7 -1.97 -26.38 0.96
C VAL A 7 -3.09 -25.69 1.73
N LEU A 8 -3.29 -26.05 3.00
CA LEU A 8 -4.32 -25.43 3.85
C LEU A 8 -4.05 -23.92 4.03
N ARG A 9 -2.81 -23.54 4.32
CA ARG A 9 -2.40 -22.14 4.46
C ARG A 9 -2.67 -21.32 3.19
N THR A 10 -2.30 -21.85 2.02
CA THR A 10 -2.54 -21.18 0.75
C THR A 10 -4.03 -20.94 0.50
N LYS A 11 -4.89 -21.89 0.89
CA LYS A 11 -6.36 -21.75 0.80
C LYS A 11 -6.89 -20.68 1.75
N ILE A 12 -6.43 -20.67 3.00
CA ILE A 12 -6.81 -19.65 4.00
C ILE A 12 -6.40 -18.27 3.49
N TRP A 13 -5.14 -18.11 3.08
CA TRP A 13 -4.63 -16.85 2.54
C TRP A 13 -5.43 -16.35 1.34
N LEU A 14 -5.78 -17.25 0.40
CA LEU A 14 -6.59 -16.91 -0.77
C LEU A 14 -7.99 -16.45 -0.36
N PHE A 15 -8.65 -17.20 0.54
CA PHE A 15 -9.97 -16.87 1.04
C PHE A 15 -9.97 -15.51 1.75
N SER A 16 -8.98 -15.25 2.60
CA SER A 16 -8.83 -13.96 3.29
C SER A 16 -8.64 -12.79 2.34
N ASN A 17 -7.84 -12.94 1.28
CA ASN A 17 -7.70 -11.92 0.25
C ASN A 17 -9.00 -11.70 -0.53
N GLN A 18 -9.74 -12.76 -0.87
CA GLN A 18 -11.03 -12.65 -1.54
C GLN A 18 -12.07 -11.96 -0.67
N SER A 19 -12.17 -12.34 0.61
CA SER A 19 -13.04 -11.68 1.59
C SER A 19 -12.67 -10.21 1.75
N PHE A 20 -11.38 -9.89 1.82
CA PHE A 20 -10.91 -8.50 1.87
C PHE A 20 -11.32 -7.72 0.61
N ILE A 21 -11.07 -8.26 -0.59
CA ILE A 21 -11.42 -7.61 -1.86
C ILE A 21 -12.92 -7.36 -1.91
N LEU A 22 -13.74 -8.36 -1.60
CA LEU A 22 -15.19 -8.23 -1.63
C LEU A 22 -15.66 -7.17 -0.64
N THR A 23 -15.22 -7.24 0.61
CA THR A 23 -15.67 -6.34 1.68
C THR A 23 -15.23 -4.90 1.45
N TYR A 24 -13.99 -4.69 0.98
CA TYR A 24 -13.50 -3.36 0.64
C TYR A 24 -14.15 -2.79 -0.62
N ALA A 25 -14.44 -3.62 -1.64
CA ALA A 25 -15.18 -3.19 -2.82
C ALA A 25 -16.61 -2.78 -2.48
N LEU A 26 -17.31 -3.56 -1.64
CA LEU A 26 -18.65 -3.21 -1.15
C LEU A 26 -18.61 -1.91 -0.33
N TYR A 27 -17.57 -1.72 0.48
CA TYR A 27 -17.36 -0.48 1.21
C TYR A 27 -17.22 0.72 0.25
N ILE A 28 -16.36 0.65 -0.78
CA ILE A 28 -16.22 1.75 -1.76
C ILE A 28 -17.53 1.99 -2.51
N LEU A 29 -18.20 0.91 -2.95
CA LEU A 29 -19.47 1.01 -3.67
C LEU A 29 -20.55 1.68 -2.83
N SER A 30 -20.57 1.48 -1.50
CA SER A 30 -21.55 2.14 -0.61
C SER A 30 -21.44 3.68 -0.61
N TRP A 31 -20.30 4.25 -1.02
CA TRP A 31 -20.14 5.70 -1.15
C TRP A 31 -20.71 6.24 -2.47
N ILE A 32 -20.83 5.40 -3.48
CA ILE A 32 -21.24 5.76 -4.84
C ILE A 32 -22.71 5.41 -5.08
N VAL A 33 -23.13 4.24 -4.59
CA VAL A 33 -24.45 3.66 -4.81
C VAL A 33 -25.11 3.39 -3.47
N ILE A 34 -26.34 3.89 -3.30
CA ILE A 34 -27.19 3.55 -2.16
C ILE A 34 -27.64 2.10 -2.36
N ILE A 35 -26.96 1.16 -1.70
CA ILE A 35 -27.36 -0.25 -1.68
C ILE A 35 -28.10 -0.48 -0.35
N PRO A 36 -29.44 -0.60 -0.35
CA PRO A 36 -30.24 -0.62 0.88
C PRO A 36 -29.75 -1.62 1.95
N PRO A 37 -29.45 -2.90 1.65
CA PRO A 37 -28.99 -3.82 2.70
C PRO A 37 -27.59 -3.50 3.26
N ILE A 38 -26.76 -2.78 2.51
CA ILE A 38 -25.38 -2.47 2.90
C ILE A 38 -25.32 -1.19 3.73
N ASN A 39 -26.17 -0.21 3.41
CA ASN A 39 -26.19 1.08 4.10
C ASN A 39 -26.63 1.00 5.56
N HIS A 40 -27.33 -0.07 5.95
CA HIS A 40 -27.71 -0.34 7.34
C HIS A 40 -26.63 -1.04 8.16
N ILE A 41 -25.56 -1.56 7.52
CA ILE A 41 -24.47 -2.22 8.24
C ILE A 41 -23.59 -1.15 8.90
N PRO A 42 -23.37 -1.21 10.22
CA PRO A 42 -22.49 -0.27 10.90
C PRO A 42 -21.09 -0.26 10.29
N ARG A 43 -20.53 0.92 10.03
CA ARG A 43 -19.16 1.06 9.49
C ARG A 43 -18.11 0.34 10.34
N LEU A 44 -18.34 0.26 11.64
CA LEU A 44 -17.49 -0.49 12.57
C LEU A 44 -17.43 -1.99 12.21
N PHE A 45 -18.55 -2.59 11.78
CA PHE A 45 -18.59 -3.98 11.37
C PHE A 45 -17.78 -4.22 10.09
N PHE A 46 -17.93 -3.35 9.09
CA PHE A 46 -17.07 -3.36 7.88
C PHE A 46 -15.60 -3.26 8.25
N ASN A 47 -15.26 -2.32 9.14
CA ASN A 47 -13.89 -2.10 9.58
C ASN A 47 -13.29 -3.34 10.25
N THR A 48 -14.06 -4.00 11.12
CA THR A 48 -13.64 -5.23 11.80
C THR A 48 -13.45 -6.39 10.82
N ILE A 49 -14.35 -6.55 9.84
CA ILE A 49 -14.21 -7.61 8.83
C ILE A 49 -12.98 -7.36 7.95
N ILE A 50 -12.76 -6.11 7.51
CA ILE A 50 -11.59 -5.72 6.71
C ILE A 50 -10.31 -5.97 7.52
N ALA A 51 -10.30 -5.60 8.81
CA ALA A 51 -9.20 -5.85 9.73
C ALA A 51 -8.88 -7.34 9.89
N ILE A 52 -9.89 -8.18 10.14
CA ILE A 52 -9.73 -9.64 10.29
C ILE A 52 -9.24 -10.25 8.97
N SER A 53 -9.83 -9.84 7.85
CA SER A 53 -9.44 -10.32 6.52
C SER A 53 -8.00 -9.96 6.19
N TYR A 54 -7.57 -8.74 6.57
CA TYR A 54 -6.18 -8.31 6.46
C TYR A 54 -5.23 -9.15 7.32
N LEU A 55 -5.52 -9.30 8.62
CA LEU A 55 -4.67 -10.09 9.53
C LEU A 55 -4.52 -11.54 9.08
N SER A 56 -5.60 -12.11 8.54
CA SER A 56 -5.62 -13.47 8.01
C SER A 56 -4.95 -13.60 6.63
N ALA A 57 -4.77 -12.48 5.91
CA ALA A 57 -4.05 -12.41 4.63
C ALA A 57 -2.53 -12.20 4.81
N ILE A 58 -2.04 -12.01 6.03
CA ILE A 58 -0.60 -12.03 6.33
C ILE A 58 -0.13 -13.49 6.28
N ASP A 59 0.79 -13.80 5.38
CA ASP A 59 1.32 -15.16 5.18
C ASP A 59 2.16 -15.61 6.40
N PRO A 60 1.76 -16.69 7.11
CA PRO A 60 2.47 -17.14 8.31
C PRO A 60 3.84 -17.77 8.06
N GLU A 61 4.18 -18.23 6.84
CA GLU A 61 5.52 -18.80 6.53
C GLU A 61 6.58 -17.73 6.20
N ASN A 62 6.13 -16.50 5.95
CA ASN A 62 6.97 -15.32 5.70
C ASN A 62 6.83 -14.29 6.84
N ILE A 63 6.60 -14.75 8.07
CA ILE A 63 6.73 -13.93 9.29
C ILE A 63 8.19 -13.98 9.76
N THR A 64 9.11 -13.60 8.89
CA THR A 64 10.29 -12.89 9.38
C THR A 64 9.90 -11.42 9.42
N ALA A 65 10.38 -10.67 10.42
CA ALA A 65 10.16 -9.22 10.47
C ALA A 65 10.46 -8.59 9.09
N ASP A 66 11.52 -9.08 8.42
CA ASP A 66 11.92 -8.68 7.06
C ASP A 66 10.89 -8.96 5.96
N ALA A 67 10.17 -10.08 5.98
CA ALA A 67 9.20 -10.41 4.93
C ALA A 67 7.81 -9.79 5.18
N LEU A 68 7.45 -9.55 6.45
CA LEU A 68 6.33 -8.68 6.83
C LEU A 68 6.60 -7.22 6.44
N MET A 69 7.85 -6.79 6.55
CA MET A 69 8.36 -5.48 6.14
C MET A 69 8.45 -5.29 4.62
N LYS A 70 8.76 -6.36 3.87
CA LYS A 70 8.78 -6.38 2.40
C LYS A 70 7.38 -6.34 1.79
N ASN A 71 6.39 -6.89 2.48
CA ASN A 71 5.02 -6.88 2.00
C ASN A 71 4.35 -5.56 2.39
N SER A 72 3.76 -4.90 1.40
CA SER A 72 2.90 -3.71 1.45
C SER A 72 1.84 -3.60 2.56
N ASN A 73 1.70 -4.66 3.34
CA ASN A 73 0.68 -4.91 4.33
C ASN A 73 0.82 -3.98 5.53
N LEU A 74 2.06 -3.62 5.94
CA LEU A 74 2.27 -2.74 7.10
C LEU A 74 1.56 -1.38 6.98
N PHE A 75 1.41 -0.84 5.77
CA PHE A 75 0.66 0.42 5.57
C PHE A 75 -0.82 0.29 5.93
N PHE A 76 -1.40 -0.91 5.83
CA PHE A 76 -2.76 -1.15 6.31
C PHE A 76 -2.85 -0.99 7.84
N SER A 77 -1.79 -1.21 8.63
CA SER A 77 -1.89 -1.00 10.09
C SER A 77 -2.24 0.45 10.47
N LEU A 78 -1.94 1.41 9.59
CA LEU A 78 -2.34 2.82 9.76
C LEU A 78 -3.84 3.03 9.69
N PHE A 79 -4.59 2.10 9.09
CA PHE A 79 -6.05 2.03 9.16
C PHE A 79 -6.58 2.12 10.60
N PHE A 80 -5.91 1.48 11.56
CA PHE A 80 -6.32 1.48 12.97
C PHE A 80 -5.94 2.77 13.70
N MET A 81 -5.06 3.58 13.13
CA MET A 81 -4.41 4.72 13.80
C MET A 81 -4.77 6.07 13.19
N THR A 82 -5.54 6.08 12.10
CA THR A 82 -5.85 7.29 11.34
C THR A 82 -7.33 7.36 10.97
N ASN A 83 -7.85 8.57 10.87
CA ASN A 83 -9.19 8.84 10.34
C ASN A 83 -9.06 9.81 9.15
N PRO A 84 -9.52 9.45 7.94
CA PRO A 84 -10.21 8.21 7.55
C PRO A 84 -9.27 7.04 7.23
N GLY A 85 -9.26 6.02 8.10
CA GLY A 85 -8.36 4.86 7.99
C GLY A 85 -8.57 4.02 6.73
N LEU A 86 -9.78 4.04 6.16
CA LEU A 86 -10.16 3.23 4.99
C LEU A 86 -9.49 3.67 3.69
N LEU A 87 -9.07 4.94 3.58
CA LEU A 87 -8.28 5.39 2.44
C LEU A 87 -6.95 4.64 2.36
N PHE A 88 -6.29 4.44 3.50
CA PHE A 88 -4.97 3.79 3.59
C PHE A 88 -4.98 2.30 3.21
N ALA A 89 -6.16 1.69 3.09
CA ALA A 89 -6.32 0.31 2.65
C ALA A 89 -6.29 0.14 1.11
N LEU A 90 -6.41 1.22 0.33
CA LEU A 90 -6.48 1.16 -1.14
C LEU A 90 -5.24 0.54 -1.81
N PRO A 91 -3.99 0.90 -1.44
CA PRO A 91 -2.79 0.24 -1.95
C PRO A 91 -2.81 -1.27 -1.70
N PHE A 92 -3.26 -1.69 -0.52
CA PHE A 92 -3.37 -3.10 -0.16
C PHE A 92 -4.45 -3.79 -0.99
N PHE A 93 -5.61 -3.16 -1.21
CA PHE A 93 -6.66 -3.67 -2.09
C PHE A 93 -6.18 -3.98 -3.51
N ILE A 94 -5.46 -3.05 -4.14
CA ILE A 94 -4.91 -3.26 -5.49
C ILE A 94 -3.97 -4.47 -5.50
N LEU A 95 -3.09 -4.58 -4.49
CA LEU A 95 -2.14 -5.69 -4.40
C LEU A 95 -2.82 -7.02 -4.12
N SER A 96 -3.88 -7.04 -3.30
CA SER A 96 -4.70 -8.22 -3.03
C SER A 96 -5.35 -8.73 -4.33
N ILE A 97 -5.88 -7.85 -5.18
CA ILE A 97 -6.44 -8.22 -6.49
C ILE A 97 -5.37 -8.87 -7.37
N VAL A 98 -4.21 -8.24 -7.50
CA VAL A 98 -3.10 -8.73 -8.34
C VAL A 98 -2.61 -10.11 -7.86
N ASN A 99 -2.37 -10.23 -6.55
CA ASN A 99 -1.84 -11.47 -5.97
C ASN A 99 -2.86 -12.62 -6.02
N THR A 100 -4.14 -12.33 -5.77
CA THR A 100 -5.25 -13.30 -5.90
C THR A 100 -5.40 -13.75 -7.35
N SER A 101 -5.35 -12.81 -8.30
CA SER A 101 -5.48 -13.12 -9.74
C SER A 101 -4.39 -14.09 -10.19
N ARG A 102 -3.12 -13.82 -9.81
CA ARG A 102 -1.99 -14.71 -10.11
C ARG A 102 -2.16 -16.10 -9.49
N MET A 103 -2.62 -16.18 -8.24
CA MET A 103 -2.84 -17.45 -7.57
C MET A 103 -3.96 -18.27 -8.24
N MET A 104 -5.04 -17.61 -8.65
CA MET A 104 -6.14 -18.24 -9.39
C MET A 104 -5.70 -18.80 -10.74
N ILE A 105 -4.88 -18.05 -11.48
CA ILE A 105 -4.30 -18.52 -12.76
C ILE A 105 -3.41 -19.75 -12.53
N LYS A 106 -2.59 -19.75 -11.46
CA LYS A 106 -1.76 -20.92 -11.08
C LYS A 106 -2.62 -22.14 -10.75
N GLN A 107 -3.81 -21.95 -10.19
CA GLN A 107 -4.80 -23.00 -9.92
C GLN A 107 -5.64 -23.39 -11.14
N LYS A 108 -5.27 -22.94 -12.35
CA LYS A 108 -5.93 -23.21 -13.64
C LYS A 108 -7.30 -22.53 -13.82
N PHE A 109 -7.66 -21.55 -13.00
CA PHE A 109 -8.80 -20.67 -13.28
C PHE A 109 -8.39 -19.58 -14.29
N ARG A 110 -8.78 -19.75 -15.55
CA ARG A 110 -8.33 -18.92 -16.69
C ARG A 110 -9.41 -17.96 -17.19
N TYR A 111 -9.94 -17.13 -16.30
CA TYR A 111 -10.81 -16.04 -16.74
C TYR A 111 -9.96 -14.96 -17.44
N GLN A 112 -10.44 -14.45 -18.59
CA GLN A 112 -9.72 -13.45 -19.39
C GLN A 112 -9.35 -12.21 -18.57
N ILE A 113 -10.22 -11.78 -17.64
CA ILE A 113 -9.96 -10.63 -16.79
C ILE A 113 -8.76 -10.83 -15.86
N LEU A 114 -8.58 -12.04 -15.31
CA LEU A 114 -7.44 -12.35 -14.44
C LEU A 114 -6.13 -12.31 -15.23
N GLN A 115 -6.14 -12.82 -16.47
CA GLN A 115 -4.97 -12.80 -17.33
C GLN A 115 -4.55 -11.37 -17.69
N LYS A 116 -5.52 -10.49 -17.99
CA LYS A 116 -5.24 -9.06 -18.25
C LYS A 116 -4.63 -8.38 -17.02
N ILE A 117 -5.13 -8.67 -15.82
CA ILE A 117 -4.58 -8.15 -14.57
C ILE A 117 -3.14 -8.64 -14.36
N ASP A 118 -2.86 -9.93 -14.57
CA ASP A 118 -1.52 -10.50 -14.40
C ASP A 118 -0.52 -9.95 -15.43
N GLN A 119 -0.94 -9.76 -16.68
CA GLN A 119 -0.13 -9.11 -17.74
C GLN A 119 0.26 -7.68 -17.38
N GLN A 120 -0.62 -6.93 -16.72
CA GLN A 120 -0.37 -5.55 -16.27
C GLN A 120 0.12 -5.45 -14.83
N ARG A 121 0.55 -6.57 -14.22
CA ARG A 121 0.95 -6.64 -12.80
C ARG A 121 1.92 -5.55 -12.40
N HIS A 122 2.95 -5.31 -13.20
CA HIS A 122 3.95 -4.29 -12.91
C HIS A 122 3.31 -2.91 -12.70
N ASN A 123 2.38 -2.54 -13.57
CA ASN A 123 1.69 -1.25 -13.50
C ASN A 123 0.82 -1.16 -12.24
N PHE A 124 0.08 -2.21 -11.88
CA PHE A 124 -0.73 -2.22 -10.66
C PHE A 124 0.12 -2.14 -9.38
N VAL A 125 1.26 -2.84 -9.34
CA VAL A 125 2.21 -2.75 -8.22
C VAL A 125 2.77 -1.33 -8.12
N PHE A 126 3.19 -0.76 -9.25
CA PHE A 126 3.69 0.62 -9.33
C PHE A 126 2.64 1.63 -8.85
N ILE A 127 1.38 1.51 -9.30
CA ILE A 127 0.28 2.38 -8.87
C ILE A 127 0.02 2.25 -7.36
N SER A 128 0.05 1.03 -6.81
CA SER A 128 -0.09 0.82 -5.37
C SER A 128 1.02 1.54 -4.57
N TYR A 129 2.25 1.49 -5.07
CA TYR A 129 3.39 2.18 -4.43
C TYR A 129 3.31 3.69 -4.57
N LEU A 130 2.84 4.17 -5.73
CA LEU A 130 2.59 5.59 -5.97
C LEU A 130 1.54 6.13 -4.99
N LEU A 131 0.45 5.38 -4.80
CA LEU A 131 -0.60 5.75 -3.85
C LEU A 131 -0.10 5.83 -2.41
N LYS A 132 0.82 4.95 -1.99
CA LYS A 132 1.46 5.07 -0.68
C LYS A 132 2.15 6.44 -0.56
N TYR A 133 3.04 6.81 -1.47
CA TYR A 133 3.67 8.14 -1.39
C TYR A 133 2.67 9.30 -1.38
N ILE A 134 1.62 9.24 -2.22
CA ILE A 134 0.58 10.27 -2.30
C ILE A 134 -0.21 10.38 -0.99
N PHE A 135 -0.44 9.28 -0.27
CA PHE A 135 -1.19 9.27 0.99
C PHE A 135 -0.52 9.96 2.15
N LEU A 136 0.74 10.38 2.01
CA LEU A 136 1.33 11.33 2.93
C LEU A 136 0.54 12.65 2.97
N VAL A 137 0.01 13.12 1.84
CA VAL A 137 -0.74 14.39 1.76
C VAL A 137 -2.02 14.37 2.61
N PRO A 138 -2.98 13.44 2.42
CA PRO A 138 -4.17 13.38 3.27
C PRO A 138 -3.83 13.09 4.74
N LEU A 139 -2.74 12.37 5.03
CA LEU A 139 -2.29 12.17 6.40
C LEU A 139 -1.84 13.48 7.06
N MET A 140 -1.08 14.32 6.34
CA MET A 140 -0.66 15.64 6.82
C MET A 140 -1.86 16.59 6.99
N ILE A 141 -2.81 16.58 6.06
CA ILE A 141 -4.08 17.33 6.19
C ILE A 141 -4.86 16.84 7.42
N GLY A 142 -4.91 15.52 7.63
CA GLY A 142 -5.52 14.91 8.81
C GLY A 142 -4.86 15.40 10.11
N LEU A 143 -3.54 15.55 10.16
CA LEU A 143 -2.86 16.13 11.32
C LEU A 143 -3.25 17.59 11.54
N MET A 144 -3.22 18.41 10.49
CA MET A 144 -3.56 19.84 10.58
C MET A 144 -5.00 20.08 11.03
N THR A 145 -5.91 19.15 10.70
CA THR A 145 -7.33 19.23 11.07
C THR A 145 -7.66 18.47 12.36
N GLY A 146 -6.68 17.87 13.05
CA GLY A 146 -6.88 17.12 14.29
C GLY A 146 -7.47 15.71 14.13
N HIS A 147 -7.60 15.20 12.90
CA HIS A 147 -8.13 13.86 12.58
C HIS A 147 -7.05 12.77 12.56
N SER A 148 -5.77 13.14 12.58
CA SER A 148 -4.63 12.22 12.64
C SER A 148 -3.66 12.62 13.75
N ARG A 149 -3.00 11.62 14.35
CA ARG A 149 -2.01 11.84 15.41
C ARG A 149 -0.61 11.94 14.82
N ILE A 150 0.28 12.69 15.47
CA ILE A 150 1.70 12.77 15.11
C ILE A 150 2.32 11.37 15.04
N ALA A 151 1.97 10.49 16.00
CA ALA A 151 2.43 9.10 16.02
C ALA A 151 2.13 8.36 14.70
N SER A 152 0.97 8.60 14.09
CA SER A 152 0.58 7.97 12.82
C SER A 152 1.49 8.41 11.67
N ILE A 153 1.93 9.67 11.65
CA ILE A 153 2.88 10.19 10.67
C ILE A 153 4.27 9.59 10.86
N VAL A 154 4.74 9.50 12.10
CA VAL A 154 6.05 8.90 12.42
C VAL A 154 6.08 7.44 11.96
N ILE A 155 5.03 6.68 12.26
CA ILE A 155 4.89 5.29 11.82
C ILE A 155 4.79 5.20 10.30
N TYR A 156 4.09 6.14 9.65
CA TYR A 156 4.01 6.22 8.20
C TYR A 156 5.39 6.36 7.55
N PHE A 157 6.19 7.32 8.02
CA PHE A 157 7.55 7.53 7.52
C PHE A 157 8.45 6.32 7.79
N TYR A 158 8.30 5.68 8.94
CA TYR A 158 9.02 4.45 9.26
C TYR A 158 8.72 3.33 8.25
N PHE A 159 7.44 3.14 7.88
CA PHE A 159 7.07 2.16 6.85
C PHE A 159 7.54 2.54 5.44
N LEU A 160 7.51 3.83 5.09
CA LEU A 160 8.10 4.30 3.83
C LEU A 160 9.60 3.98 3.78
N LYS A 161 10.34 4.24 4.86
CA LYS A 161 11.77 3.95 4.95
C LYS A 161 12.04 2.45 4.78
N ILE A 162 11.32 1.62 5.53
CA ILE A 162 11.45 0.16 5.44
C ILE A 162 11.17 -0.33 4.01
N SER A 163 10.09 0.14 3.38
CA SER A 163 9.74 -0.29 2.03
C SER A 163 10.78 0.17 1.00
N TYR A 164 11.31 1.38 1.18
CA TYR A 164 12.40 1.91 0.36
C TYR A 164 13.66 1.06 0.47
N GLU A 165 14.06 0.63 1.67
CA GLU A 165 15.26 -0.20 1.84
C GLU A 165 15.09 -1.60 1.23
N ASN A 166 13.86 -2.14 1.25
CA ASN A 166 13.60 -3.54 0.95
C ASN A 166 13.06 -3.85 -0.45
N ASP A 167 12.49 -2.88 -1.17
CA ASP A 167 11.83 -3.11 -2.46
C ASP A 167 12.34 -2.16 -3.56
N GLN A 168 12.93 -2.74 -4.61
CA GLN A 168 13.47 -1.99 -5.74
C GLN A 168 12.41 -1.22 -6.53
N ILE A 169 11.22 -1.81 -6.73
CA ILE A 169 10.12 -1.16 -7.46
C ILE A 169 9.65 0.05 -6.65
N PHE A 170 9.64 -0.04 -5.33
CA PHE A 170 9.30 1.09 -4.46
C PHE A 170 10.29 2.25 -4.61
N LYS A 171 11.60 1.96 -4.72
CA LYS A 171 12.63 2.97 -5.02
C LYS A 171 12.41 3.62 -6.39
N GLU A 172 12.14 2.82 -7.41
CA GLU A 172 11.86 3.30 -8.77
C GLU A 172 10.63 4.22 -8.80
N THR A 173 9.57 3.88 -8.06
CA THR A 173 8.40 4.75 -7.91
C THR A 173 8.74 6.09 -7.28
N LEU A 174 9.64 6.13 -6.28
CA LEU A 174 10.10 7.38 -5.70
C LEU A 174 10.88 8.24 -6.71
N PHE A 175 11.79 7.62 -7.46
CA PHE A 175 12.54 8.34 -8.49
C PHE A 175 11.62 8.91 -9.56
N TYR A 176 10.60 8.17 -9.98
CA TYR A 176 9.57 8.67 -10.88
C TYR A 176 8.85 9.88 -10.29
N LEU A 177 8.41 9.82 -9.04
CA LEU A 177 7.76 10.94 -8.36
C LEU A 177 8.65 12.18 -8.29
N VAL A 178 9.90 12.02 -7.88
CA VAL A 178 10.88 13.13 -7.84
C VAL A 178 11.07 13.73 -9.23
N HIS A 179 11.15 12.90 -10.28
CA HIS A 179 11.25 13.38 -11.65
C HIS A 179 10.01 14.17 -12.10
N GLN A 180 8.81 13.74 -11.71
CA GLN A 180 7.58 14.50 -12.00
C GLN A 180 7.53 15.82 -11.23
N ILE A 181 7.92 15.82 -9.96
CA ILE A 181 8.01 17.05 -9.15
C ILE A 181 9.04 18.00 -9.73
N ASP A 182 10.20 17.50 -10.18
CA ASP A 182 11.22 18.28 -10.88
C ASP A 182 10.64 18.99 -12.09
N ARG A 183 9.91 18.26 -12.95
CA ARG A 183 9.26 18.85 -14.13
C ARG A 183 8.26 19.94 -13.77
N LEU A 184 7.45 19.71 -12.75
CA LEU A 184 6.45 20.68 -12.28
C LEU A 184 7.08 21.88 -11.57
N SER A 185 8.25 21.69 -10.94
CA SER A 185 8.92 22.76 -10.19
C SER A 185 9.31 23.94 -11.07
N PHE A 186 9.61 23.71 -12.36
CA PHE A 186 9.92 24.78 -13.32
C PHE A 186 8.73 25.72 -13.59
N GLN A 187 7.52 25.31 -13.23
CA GLN A 187 6.30 26.11 -13.38
C GLN A 187 5.98 26.95 -12.14
N LEU A 188 6.73 26.79 -11.04
CA LEU A 188 6.51 27.53 -9.80
C LEU A 188 7.15 28.93 -9.86
N PRO A 189 6.69 29.89 -9.04
CA PRO A 189 7.38 31.17 -8.83
C PRO A 189 8.84 30.98 -8.35
N ILE A 190 9.72 31.92 -8.72
CA ILE A 190 11.17 31.85 -8.46
C ILE A 190 11.50 31.53 -6.99
N ASP A 191 10.79 32.12 -6.04
CA ASP A 191 11.06 31.90 -4.61
C ASP A 191 10.72 30.47 -4.17
N GLN A 192 9.68 29.87 -4.74
CA GLN A 192 9.31 28.48 -4.48
C GLN A 192 10.26 27.50 -5.19
N GLN A 193 10.76 27.86 -6.38
CA GLN A 193 11.83 27.09 -7.06
C GLN A 193 13.10 27.03 -6.22
N LYS A 194 13.50 28.16 -5.61
CA LYS A 194 14.66 28.20 -4.70
C LYS A 194 14.46 27.28 -3.49
N MET A 195 13.28 27.34 -2.85
CA MET A 195 12.96 26.44 -1.73
C MET A 195 13.01 24.97 -2.14
N TYR A 196 12.45 24.64 -3.31
CA TYR A 196 12.52 23.29 -3.87
C TYR A 196 13.96 22.84 -4.13
N GLY A 197 14.80 23.69 -4.72
CA GLY A 197 16.21 23.40 -4.97
C GLY A 197 17.00 23.07 -3.70
N VAL A 198 16.74 23.80 -2.61
CA VAL A 198 17.35 23.52 -1.29
C VAL A 198 16.87 22.17 -0.73
N ALA A 199 15.56 21.89 -0.80
CA ALA A 199 14.99 20.63 -0.34
C ALA A 199 15.54 19.43 -1.13
N LYS A 200 15.61 19.56 -2.46
CA LYS A 200 16.16 18.55 -3.37
C LYS A 200 17.63 18.26 -3.06
N LYS A 201 18.44 19.29 -2.81
CA LYS A 201 19.86 19.10 -2.46
C LYS A 201 20.02 18.25 -1.19
N LYS A 202 19.29 18.58 -0.12
CA LYS A 202 19.30 17.80 1.13
C LYS A 202 18.83 16.36 0.93
N MET A 203 17.80 16.17 0.11
CA MET A 203 17.30 14.84 -0.24
C MET A 203 18.37 14.00 -0.94
N LEU A 204 19.09 14.57 -1.92
CA LEU A 204 20.16 13.89 -2.66
C LEU A 204 21.36 13.56 -1.77
N GLU A 205 21.72 14.43 -0.83
CA GLU A 205 22.77 14.17 0.16
C GLU A 205 22.42 12.96 1.04
N TYR A 206 21.17 12.88 1.52
CA TYR A 206 20.68 11.73 2.29
C TYR A 206 20.72 10.42 1.48
N PHE A 207 20.36 10.45 0.20
CA PHE A 207 20.42 9.25 -0.64
C PHE A 207 21.86 8.79 -0.88
N LYS A 208 22.79 9.72 -1.13
CA LYS A 208 24.22 9.40 -1.28
C LYS A 208 24.80 8.78 -0.01
N SER A 209 24.50 9.34 1.17
CA SER A 209 24.99 8.78 2.43
C SER A 209 24.43 7.38 2.69
N SER A 210 23.15 7.15 2.34
CA SER A 210 22.48 5.84 2.52
C SER A 210 23.05 4.74 1.62
N GLN A 211 23.53 5.08 0.42
CA GLN A 211 24.20 4.13 -0.48
C GLN A 211 25.61 3.75 0.00
N MET A 212 26.36 4.69 0.60
CA MET A 212 27.69 4.40 1.14
C MET A 212 27.65 3.45 2.35
N THR A 213 26.64 3.56 3.22
CA THR A 213 26.49 2.65 4.38
C THR A 213 26.08 1.22 3.99
N MET A 214 25.46 1.02 2.83
CA MET A 214 25.12 -0.33 2.33
C MET A 214 26.29 -1.02 1.63
N MET A 215 27.26 -0.27 1.09
CA MET A 215 28.48 -0.86 0.49
C MET A 215 29.57 -1.17 1.52
N ALA A 216 29.42 -0.66 2.76
CA ALA A 216 30.36 -0.87 3.86
C ALA A 216 29.99 -2.08 4.77
N LYS A 217 28.91 -2.80 4.46
CA LYS A 217 28.49 -4.06 5.12
C LYS A 217 28.56 -5.21 4.14
#